data_AF-A0A7X6NTQ3-F1
#
_entry.id   AF-A0A7X6NTQ3-F1
#
_cell.length_a   1.000
_cell.length_b   1.000
_cell.length_c   1.000
_cell.angle_alpha   90.00
_cell.angle_beta   90.00
_cell.angle_gamma   90.00
#
_symmetry.space_group_name_H-M   'P 1'
#
loop_
_entity.id
_entity.type
_entity.pdbx_description
1 polymer ?
#
loop_
_entity_poly.entity_id
_entity_poly.type
_entity_poly.pdbx_seq_one_letter_code
_entity_poly.pdbx_strand_id
1 'polypeptide(L)'
;MIPQELLGIGAGELLFLLVLGVVMFGPEKLPELSRKAARVVHFGRAFTRQAMGALREELGPEYQDLQLSDLNPKTLVRKTLLAEIEDDIEDIKRELDGVRTDLTGVAADIEEQLGSDELADVSVGDDDPPAASAASAASAEARVHVVPWDDEAT
;
A
#
# COMPACT_ATOMS: atom_id res chain seq x y z
N MET A 1 42.08 -10.71 -22.80
CA MET A 1 40.83 -9.93 -22.59
C MET A 1 39.84 -10.90 -21.95
N ILE A 2 39.71 -10.88 -20.62
CA ILE A 2 38.82 -11.81 -19.92
C ILE A 2 37.46 -11.10 -19.81
N PRO A 3 36.38 -11.64 -20.42
CA PRO A 3 35.06 -11.04 -20.32
C PRO A 3 34.59 -11.07 -18.86
N GLN A 4 34.38 -9.89 -18.30
CA GLN A 4 33.64 -9.64 -17.05
C GLN A 4 32.15 -9.51 -17.42
N GLU A 5 31.24 -9.32 -16.47
CA GLU A 5 29.80 -9.05 -16.70
C GLU A 5 28.87 -10.27 -16.82
N LEU A 6 28.75 -11.06 -15.76
CA LEU A 6 27.55 -11.90 -15.54
C LEU A 6 26.67 -11.41 -14.37
N LEU A 7 27.21 -10.53 -13.51
CA LEU A 7 26.52 -9.93 -12.36
C LEU A 7 27.09 -8.54 -11.99
N GLY A 8 27.83 -7.88 -12.91
CA GLY A 8 28.64 -6.69 -12.58
C GLY A 8 29.86 -6.97 -11.69
N ILE A 9 30.27 -8.24 -11.62
CA ILE A 9 31.37 -8.76 -10.80
C ILE A 9 32.27 -9.58 -11.72
N GLY A 10 33.58 -9.31 -11.67
CA GLY A 10 34.59 -10.02 -12.43
C GLY A 10 34.97 -11.38 -11.87
N ALA A 11 35.76 -12.13 -12.64
CA ALA A 11 36.28 -13.43 -12.20
C ALA A 11 37.14 -13.33 -10.92
N GLY A 12 37.87 -12.22 -10.76
CA GLY A 12 38.68 -11.94 -9.57
C GLY A 12 37.83 -11.63 -8.34
N GLU A 13 36.82 -10.77 -8.48
CA GLU A 13 35.92 -10.46 -7.36
C GLU A 13 35.04 -11.66 -6.98
N LEU A 14 34.64 -12.52 -7.94
CA LEU A 14 33.94 -13.76 -7.64
C LEU A 14 34.79 -14.69 -6.77
N LEU A 15 36.08 -14.84 -7.09
CA LEU A 15 37.01 -15.63 -6.28
C LEU A 15 37.17 -15.02 -4.89
N PHE A 16 37.28 -13.69 -4.79
CA PHE A 16 37.35 -12.99 -3.51
C PHE A 16 36.10 -13.23 -2.65
N LEU A 17 34.89 -13.14 -3.22
CA LEU A 17 33.64 -13.43 -2.52
C LEU A 17 33.55 -14.90 -2.07
N LEU A 18 34.03 -15.83 -2.89
CA LEU A 18 34.07 -17.24 -2.52
C LEU A 18 34.98 -17.47 -1.31
N VAL A 19 36.19 -16.90 -1.33
CA VAL A 19 37.13 -16.98 -0.19
C VAL A 19 36.53 -16.32 1.04
N LEU A 20 35.95 -15.13 0.91
CA LEU A 20 35.31 -14.42 2.02
C LEU A 20 34.16 -15.23 2.62
N GLY A 21 33.32 -15.82 1.79
CA GLY A 21 32.24 -16.70 2.23
C GLY A 21 32.77 -17.94 2.96
N VAL A 22 33.85 -18.56 2.46
CA VAL A 22 34.49 -19.71 3.11
C VAL A 22 35.09 -19.33 4.46
N VAL A 23 35.70 -18.16 4.58
CA VAL A 23 36.25 -17.68 5.86
C VAL A 23 35.14 -17.36 6.86
N MET A 24 34.07 -16.73 6.41
CA MET A 24 32.98 -16.28 7.27
C MET A 24 32.10 -17.43 7.77
N PHE A 25 31.79 -18.39 6.90
CA PHE A 25 30.87 -19.50 7.20
C PHE A 25 31.56 -20.85 7.38
N GLY A 26 32.76 -21.03 6.84
CA GLY A 26 33.48 -22.29 6.77
C GLY A 26 33.27 -23.04 5.44
N PRO A 27 34.28 -23.77 4.94
CA PRO A 27 34.22 -24.52 3.67
C PRO A 27 33.16 -25.63 3.69
N GLU A 28 32.84 -26.15 4.87
CA GLU A 28 31.84 -27.21 5.05
C GLU A 28 30.39 -26.69 5.00
N LYS A 29 30.15 -25.43 5.38
CA LYS A 29 28.80 -24.87 5.54
C LYS A 29 28.22 -24.33 4.24
N LEU A 30 29.02 -23.71 3.39
CA LEU A 30 28.59 -23.22 2.07
C LEU A 30 27.98 -24.30 1.16
N PRO A 31 28.61 -25.48 0.96
CA PRO A 31 28.02 -26.54 0.14
C PRO A 31 26.75 -27.14 0.79
N GLU A 32 26.70 -27.19 2.12
CA GLU A 32 25.51 -27.66 2.84
C GLU A 32 24.32 -26.68 2.67
N LEU A 33 24.58 -25.38 2.81
CA LEU A 33 23.56 -24.32 2.71
C LEU A 33 23.05 -24.16 1.28
N SER A 34 23.93 -24.20 0.29
CA SER A 34 23.55 -24.15 -1.13
C SER A 34 22.68 -25.36 -1.53
N ARG A 35 22.98 -26.56 -1.03
CA ARG A 35 22.13 -27.75 -1.23
C ARG A 35 20.73 -27.57 -0.64
N LYS A 36 20.63 -26.98 0.56
CA LYS A 36 19.33 -26.67 1.20
C LYS A 36 18.56 -25.65 0.37
N ALA A 37 19.21 -24.57 -0.05
CA ALA A 37 18.61 -23.54 -0.91
C ALA A 37 18.14 -24.14 -2.25
N ALA A 38 18.95 -24.98 -2.90
CA ALA A 38 18.58 -25.64 -4.15
C ALA A 38 17.33 -26.51 -3.99
N ARG A 39 17.17 -27.20 -2.86
CA ARG A 39 15.96 -27.99 -2.57
C ARG A 39 14.73 -27.10 -2.41
N VAL A 40 14.86 -25.96 -1.72
CA VAL A 40 13.76 -24.98 -1.58
C VAL A 40 13.39 -24.40 -2.93
N VAL A 41 14.36 -24.03 -3.76
CA VAL A 41 14.11 -23.52 -5.12
C VAL A 41 13.42 -24.58 -5.98
N HIS A 42 13.87 -25.84 -5.92
CA HIS A 42 13.26 -26.94 -6.65
C HIS A 42 11.81 -27.18 -6.20
N PHE A 43 11.58 -27.18 -4.89
CA PHE A 43 10.26 -27.33 -4.29
C PHE A 43 9.34 -26.17 -4.66
N GLY A 44 9.80 -24.92 -4.55
CA GLY A 44 9.06 -23.73 -4.97
C GLY A 44 8.67 -23.80 -6.44
N ARG A 45 9.59 -24.20 -7.32
CA ARG A 45 9.29 -24.35 -8.75
C ARG A 45 8.26 -25.45 -9.03
N ALA A 46 8.24 -26.52 -8.23
CA ALA A 46 7.23 -27.58 -8.35
C ALA A 46 5.86 -27.14 -7.78
N PHE A 47 5.85 -26.51 -6.61
CA PHE A 47 4.66 -25.99 -5.95
C PHE A 47 3.94 -24.93 -6.81
N THR A 48 4.68 -24.00 -7.41
CA THR A 48 4.13 -22.99 -8.32
C THR A 48 3.49 -23.62 -9.56
N ARG A 49 4.13 -24.64 -10.16
CA ARG A 49 3.55 -25.38 -11.30
C ARG A 49 2.27 -26.13 -10.91
N GLN A 50 2.23 -26.72 -9.73
CA GLN A 50 1.06 -27.48 -9.26
C GLN A 50 -0.10 -26.55 -8.89
N ALA A 51 0.18 -25.43 -8.22
CA ALA A 51 -0.82 -24.39 -7.94
C ALA A 51 -1.43 -23.83 -9.23
N MET A 52 -0.61 -23.57 -10.25
CA MET A 52 -1.11 -23.19 -11.58
C MET A 52 -1.93 -24.28 -12.26
N GLY A 53 -1.56 -25.55 -12.08
CA GLY A 53 -2.34 -26.69 -12.57
C GLY A 53 -3.73 -26.70 -11.97
N ALA A 54 -3.82 -26.59 -10.64
CA ALA A 54 -5.10 -26.54 -9.92
C ALA A 54 -5.95 -25.31 -10.31
N LEU A 55 -5.33 -24.13 -10.44
CA LEU A 55 -6.02 -22.90 -10.85
C LEU A 55 -6.58 -22.98 -12.28
N ARG A 56 -5.83 -23.64 -13.19
CA ARG A 56 -6.27 -23.89 -14.57
C ARG A 56 -7.42 -24.90 -14.65
N GLU A 57 -7.43 -25.88 -13.75
CA GLU A 57 -8.38 -27.00 -13.75
C GLU A 57 -9.72 -26.60 -13.11
N GLU A 58 -9.70 -25.75 -12.07
CA GLU A 58 -10.92 -25.30 -11.39
C GLU A 58 -11.53 -24.02 -11.99
N LEU A 59 -10.76 -23.16 -12.66
CA LEU A 59 -11.24 -21.86 -13.12
C LEU A 59 -11.34 -21.70 -14.64
N GLY A 60 -11.02 -22.75 -15.41
CA GLY A 60 -11.23 -22.76 -16.86
C GLY A 60 -10.26 -21.88 -17.67
N PRO A 61 -10.37 -21.91 -19.01
CA PRO A 61 -9.41 -21.29 -19.93
C PRO A 61 -9.25 -19.77 -19.80
N GLU A 62 -10.11 -19.07 -19.07
CA GLU A 62 -10.02 -17.61 -18.86
C GLU A 62 -8.77 -17.16 -18.09
N TYR A 63 -8.08 -18.06 -17.37
CA TYR A 63 -6.82 -17.77 -16.68
C TYR A 63 -5.57 -18.17 -17.48
N GLN A 64 -5.74 -18.67 -18.72
CA GLN A 64 -4.62 -19.00 -19.61
C GLN A 64 -3.87 -17.75 -20.11
N ASP A 65 -4.52 -16.59 -20.09
CA ASP A 65 -3.92 -15.32 -20.51
C ASP A 65 -3.04 -14.67 -19.45
N LEU A 66 -3.01 -15.21 -18.23
CA LEU A 66 -1.94 -14.94 -17.25
C LEU A 66 -0.72 -15.82 -17.57
N GLN A 67 -0.16 -15.62 -18.77
CA GLN A 67 1.04 -16.32 -19.19
C GLN A 67 2.25 -15.85 -18.39
N LEU A 68 2.81 -16.78 -17.64
CA LEU A 68 4.03 -16.65 -16.83
C LEU A 68 5.27 -16.09 -17.54
N SER A 69 5.22 -15.97 -18.87
CA SER A 69 6.31 -15.50 -19.71
C SER A 69 6.47 -13.97 -19.71
N ASP A 70 5.47 -13.21 -19.24
CA ASP A 70 5.47 -11.74 -19.23
C ASP A 70 5.31 -11.13 -17.80
N LEU A 71 5.62 -11.92 -16.77
CA LEU A 71 5.48 -11.47 -15.37
C LEU A 71 6.72 -10.72 -14.90
N ASN A 72 6.73 -9.42 -15.12
CA ASN A 72 7.21 -8.59 -14.02
C ASN A 72 6.17 -8.70 -12.89
N PRO A 73 6.55 -9.00 -11.64
CA PRO A 73 5.59 -9.12 -10.54
C PRO A 73 4.75 -7.84 -10.37
N LYS A 74 5.31 -6.69 -10.76
CA LYS A 74 4.62 -5.40 -10.81
C LYS A 74 3.53 -5.33 -11.89
N THR A 75 3.71 -5.93 -13.07
CA THR A 75 2.70 -5.87 -14.15
C THR A 75 1.54 -6.83 -13.90
N LEU A 76 1.78 -7.95 -13.20
CA LEU A 76 0.70 -8.86 -12.79
C LEU A 76 -0.20 -8.29 -11.71
N VAL A 77 0.40 -7.81 -10.62
CA VAL A 77 -0.34 -7.10 -9.58
C VAL A 77 -1.05 -5.91 -10.20
N ARG A 78 -0.40 -5.22 -11.15
CA ARG A 78 -1.04 -4.12 -11.86
C ARG A 78 -2.23 -4.59 -12.70
N LYS A 79 -2.17 -5.68 -13.47
CA LYS A 79 -3.33 -6.12 -14.26
C LYS A 79 -4.46 -6.73 -13.42
N THR A 80 -4.12 -7.57 -12.44
CA THR A 80 -5.12 -8.26 -11.62
C THR A 80 -5.72 -7.33 -10.56
N LEU A 81 -4.94 -6.40 -10.00
CA LEU A 81 -5.46 -5.41 -9.07
C LEU A 81 -5.97 -4.16 -9.78
N LEU A 82 -5.33 -3.58 -10.80
CA LEU A 82 -5.92 -2.41 -11.49
C LEU A 82 -7.15 -2.79 -12.32
N ALA A 83 -7.29 -3.97 -12.93
CA ALA A 83 -8.56 -4.24 -13.63
C ALA A 83 -9.78 -4.22 -12.68
N GLU A 84 -9.57 -4.50 -11.39
CA GLU A 84 -10.61 -4.46 -10.36
C GLU A 84 -10.63 -3.13 -9.58
N ILE A 85 -9.49 -2.45 -9.46
CA ILE A 85 -9.31 -1.22 -8.67
C ILE A 85 -9.31 0.04 -9.56
N GLU A 86 -9.18 -0.04 -10.88
CA GLU A 86 -9.16 1.14 -11.78
C GLU A 86 -10.52 1.82 -11.84
N ASP A 87 -11.62 1.05 -11.80
CA ASP A 87 -12.97 1.59 -11.62
C ASP A 87 -13.10 2.31 -10.25
N ASP A 88 -12.65 1.68 -9.16
CA ASP A 88 -12.67 2.28 -7.81
C ASP A 88 -11.77 3.53 -7.70
N ILE A 89 -10.57 3.50 -8.30
CA ILE A 89 -9.62 4.63 -8.32
C ILE A 89 -10.19 5.79 -9.12
N GLU A 90 -10.87 5.51 -10.23
CA GLU A 90 -11.44 6.54 -11.08
C GLU A 90 -12.64 7.21 -10.40
N ASP A 91 -13.45 6.47 -9.65
CA ASP A 91 -14.52 7.03 -8.82
C ASP A 91 -13.97 7.85 -7.65
N ILE A 92 -12.93 7.37 -6.95
CA ILE A 92 -12.23 8.13 -5.89
C ILE A 92 -11.60 9.41 -6.45
N LYS A 93 -11.03 9.37 -7.66
CA LYS A 93 -10.47 10.57 -8.31
C LYS A 93 -11.55 11.58 -8.66
N ARG A 94 -12.72 11.15 -9.17
CA ARG A 94 -13.85 12.04 -9.46
C ARG A 94 -14.39 12.69 -8.20
N GLU A 95 -14.51 11.93 -7.11
CA GLU A 95 -14.94 12.46 -5.81
C GLU A 95 -13.92 13.47 -5.26
N LEU A 96 -12.62 13.17 -5.35
CA LEU A 96 -11.55 14.05 -4.90
C LEU A 96 -11.44 15.33 -5.73
N ASP A 97 -11.62 15.25 -7.05
CA ASP A 97 -11.67 16.41 -7.94
C ASP A 97 -12.89 17.29 -7.63
N GLY A 98 -14.05 16.69 -7.32
CA GLY A 98 -15.23 17.41 -6.85
C GLY A 98 -14.97 18.19 -5.55
N VAL A 99 -14.42 17.51 -4.53
CA VAL A 99 -14.05 18.14 -3.26
C VAL A 99 -13.03 19.26 -3.46
N ARG A 100 -12.05 19.08 -4.34
CA ARG A 100 -11.06 20.10 -4.68
C ARG A 100 -11.70 21.32 -5.34
N THR A 101 -12.64 21.11 -6.25
CA THR A 101 -13.39 22.20 -6.89
C THR A 101 -14.23 22.96 -5.88
N ASP A 102 -14.93 22.27 -4.98
CA ASP A 102 -15.74 22.91 -3.93
C ASP A 102 -14.87 23.73 -2.98
N LEU A 103 -13.73 23.19 -2.54
CA LEU A 103 -12.79 23.92 -1.69
C LEU A 103 -12.18 25.14 -2.39
N THR A 104 -11.89 25.02 -3.69
CA THR A 104 -11.37 26.15 -4.48
C THR A 104 -12.45 27.21 -4.71
N GLY A 105 -13.71 26.80 -4.90
CA GLY A 105 -14.86 27.70 -5.00
C GLY A 105 -15.13 28.43 -3.68
N VAL A 106 -15.12 27.72 -2.56
CA VAL A 106 -15.25 28.33 -1.22
C VAL A 106 -14.09 29.27 -0.91
N ALA A 107 -12.86 28.91 -1.29
CA ALA A 107 -11.72 29.80 -1.13
C ALA A 107 -11.87 31.09 -1.96
N ALA A 108 -12.40 30.99 -3.18
CA ALA A 108 -12.71 32.15 -4.02
C ALA A 108 -13.85 33.01 -3.45
N ASP A 109 -14.91 32.39 -2.92
CA ASP A 109 -16.03 33.10 -2.29
C ASP A 109 -15.62 33.84 -1.02
N ILE A 110 -14.72 33.25 -0.22
CA ILE A 110 -14.13 33.90 0.97
C ILE A 110 -13.25 35.07 0.56
N GLU A 111 -12.44 34.91 -0.50
CA GLU A 111 -11.60 36.00 -1.02
C GLU A 111 -12.45 37.14 -1.60
N GLU A 112 -13.60 36.83 -2.20
CA GLU A 112 -14.58 37.80 -2.69
C GLU A 112 -15.32 38.51 -1.54
N GLN A 113 -15.71 37.79 -0.47
CA GLN A 113 -16.29 38.38 0.74
C GLN A 113 -15.29 39.25 1.52
N LEU A 114 -14.01 38.84 1.58
CA LEU A 114 -12.95 39.64 2.22
C LEU A 114 -12.54 40.84 1.35
N GLY A 115 -12.70 40.74 0.03
CA GLY A 115 -12.49 41.83 -0.91
C GLY A 115 -13.62 42.86 -0.96
N SER A 116 -14.77 42.58 -0.33
CA SER A 116 -15.96 43.45 -0.34
C SER A 116 -16.34 44.04 1.03
N ASP A 117 -15.59 43.77 2.11
CA ASP A 117 -15.91 44.25 3.46
C ASP A 117 -14.79 45.10 4.12
N GLU A 118 -14.32 46.12 3.41
CA GLU A 118 -13.92 47.38 4.08
C GLU A 118 -14.95 48.44 3.69
N LEU A 119 -16.01 48.54 4.51
CA LEU A 119 -16.86 49.71 4.80
C LEU A 119 -18.36 49.32 4.95
N ALA A 120 -18.71 48.57 6.00
CA ALA A 120 -20.00 48.75 6.68
C ALA A 120 -20.04 48.09 8.07
N ASP A 121 -19.81 48.90 9.10
CA ASP A 121 -20.61 48.94 10.33
C ASP A 121 -21.00 47.59 10.98
N VAL A 122 -20.13 47.07 11.85
CA VAL A 122 -20.57 46.21 12.96
C VAL A 122 -20.87 47.12 14.15
N SER A 123 -22.09 47.62 14.18
CA SER A 123 -22.74 48.14 15.38
C SER A 123 -23.20 46.95 16.22
N VAL A 124 -22.37 46.60 17.22
CA VAL A 124 -22.69 45.63 18.28
C VAL A 124 -23.83 46.20 19.11
N GLY A 125 -25.04 45.73 18.84
CA GLY A 125 -26.21 45.96 19.68
C GLY A 125 -26.17 45.03 20.90
N ASP A 126 -26.09 45.64 22.07
CA ASP A 126 -26.41 45.05 23.37
C ASP A 126 -27.78 44.37 23.35
N ASP A 127 -27.86 43.11 23.80
CA ASP A 127 -29.06 42.55 24.44
C ASP A 127 -28.64 41.34 25.30
N ASP A 128 -28.54 41.60 26.61
CA ASP A 128 -28.49 40.62 27.70
C ASP A 128 -29.94 40.43 28.26
N PRO A 129 -30.23 39.42 29.09
CA PRO A 129 -31.08 38.25 28.78
C PRO A 129 -32.49 38.33 29.38
N PRO A 130 -33.31 37.25 29.25
CA PRO A 130 -33.91 36.76 30.49
C PRO A 130 -33.73 35.26 30.70
N ALA A 131 -33.39 34.96 31.95
CA ALA A 131 -33.43 33.64 32.56
C ALA A 131 -34.82 32.98 32.41
N ALA A 132 -34.84 31.66 32.19
CA ALA A 132 -35.31 30.68 33.18
C ALA A 132 -35.66 29.31 32.54
N SER A 133 -35.46 28.27 33.35
CA SER A 133 -36.26 27.03 33.41
C SER A 133 -35.94 25.87 32.48
N ALA A 134 -35.08 24.98 33.00
CA ALA A 134 -35.34 23.55 33.24
C ALA A 134 -36.20 22.73 32.25
N ALA A 135 -35.58 21.71 31.64
CA ALA A 135 -36.04 20.31 31.51
C ALA A 135 -35.08 19.59 30.54
N SER A 136 -34.24 18.68 31.02
CA SER A 136 -34.52 17.24 31.13
C SER A 136 -34.45 16.48 29.80
N ALA A 137 -33.57 15.47 29.83
CA ALA A 137 -33.55 14.24 29.04
C ALA A 137 -32.68 14.19 27.76
N ALA A 138 -31.65 13.35 27.90
CA ALA A 138 -31.18 12.36 26.93
C ALA A 138 -30.33 12.85 25.75
N SER A 139 -29.02 12.81 25.96
CA SER A 139 -28.08 12.41 24.90
C SER A 139 -27.08 11.43 25.47
N ALA A 140 -27.17 10.19 25.00
CA ALA A 140 -26.20 9.14 25.19
C ALA A 140 -24.93 9.52 24.41
N GLU A 141 -23.94 10.05 25.13
CA GLU A 141 -22.57 10.13 24.62
C GLU A 141 -21.92 8.74 24.70
N ALA A 142 -21.80 8.12 23.53
CA ALA A 142 -20.95 6.97 23.29
C ALA A 142 -19.48 7.39 23.53
N ARG A 143 -19.00 7.19 24.76
CA ARG A 143 -17.58 7.27 25.08
C ARG A 143 -16.85 6.20 24.30
N VAL A 144 -15.95 6.61 23.41
CA VAL A 144 -14.98 5.73 22.74
C VAL A 144 -14.06 5.17 23.83
N HIS A 145 -14.30 3.92 24.21
CA HIS A 145 -13.46 3.17 25.14
C HIS A 145 -12.29 2.59 24.35
N VAL A 146 -11.12 3.22 24.42
CA VAL A 146 -9.88 2.62 23.93
C VAL A 146 -9.52 1.47 24.87
N VAL A 147 -9.54 0.24 24.37
CA VAL A 147 -9.08 -0.94 25.11
C VAL A 147 -7.54 -0.98 25.11
N PRO A 148 -6.89 -1.19 26.27
CA PRO A 148 -5.45 -1.44 26.32
C PRO A 148 -5.10 -2.76 25.64
N TRP A 149 -3.99 -2.77 24.90
CA TRP A 149 -3.44 -3.95 24.24
C TRP A 149 -3.09 -5.04 25.28
N ASP A 150 -3.52 -6.28 25.03
CA ASP A 150 -3.29 -7.46 25.87
C ASP A 150 -2.10 -8.26 25.31
N ASP A 151 -1.03 -8.36 26.09
CA ASP A 151 0.23 -9.02 25.70
C ASP A 151 0.24 -10.54 25.97
N GLU A 152 -0.87 -11.16 26.42
CA GLU A 152 -0.91 -12.60 26.72
C GLU A 152 -1.49 -13.49 25.61
N ALA A 153 -1.77 -12.96 24.42
CA ALA A 153 -2.18 -13.77 23.27
C ALA A 153 -0.96 -14.38 22.54
N THR A 154 -0.60 -15.61 22.91
CA THR A 154 0.35 -16.49 22.17
C THR A 154 -0.34 -17.68 21.54
#